data_AF-A0A1I6KC84-F1
#
_entry.id   AF-A0A1I6KC84-F1
#
_cell.length_a   1.000
_cell.length_b   1.000
_cell.length_c   1.000
_cell.angle_alpha   90.00
_cell.angle_beta   90.00
_cell.angle_gamma   90.00
#
_symmetry.space_group_name_H-M   'P 1'
#
loop_
_entity.id
_entity.type
_entity.pdbx_description
1 polymer ?
#
loop_
_entity_poly.entity_id
_entity_poly.type
_entity_poly.pdbx_seq_one_letter_code
_entity_poly.pdbx_strand_id
1 'polypeptide(L)'
;MSKKILINAIGLAIMLAVTGCGNIVDSEVHTNEKIISDTAKEETEEVTENSDEAVDLLDQFAAGEIEAGYYDSDYNFKITDLNMNPEEWDAYSVGDRRDLDNDGEEELIMNGPYGGMYLDVKDGKVMVLAEGEGSAGEMTFVDYENAIWIVHSDTSHTGRMLYNFKKYKGANNIIDEFDLSAEYYDKKKDIYDETSTFTYRNQTITMEKFEKLRSEILGIE
;
A
#
# COMPACT_ATOMS: atom_id res chain seq x y z
N MET A 1 14.25 4.57 43.01
CA MET A 1 13.16 5.39 43.58
C MET A 1 13.41 6.85 43.30
N SER A 2 12.35 7.55 42.89
CA SER A 2 12.15 9.01 42.83
C SER A 2 12.76 9.83 41.69
N LYS A 3 11.83 10.28 40.82
CA LYS A 3 11.86 11.33 39.80
C LYS A 3 12.23 12.71 40.37
N LYS A 4 12.81 13.58 39.52
CA LYS A 4 12.16 14.78 38.96
C LYS A 4 13.14 15.56 38.06
N ILE A 5 12.72 15.82 36.83
CA ILE A 5 13.38 16.65 35.83
C ILE A 5 12.87 18.10 36.01
N LEU A 6 13.79 19.07 36.12
CA LEU A 6 13.49 20.50 36.06
C LEU A 6 13.54 20.98 34.61
N ILE A 7 12.51 21.71 34.17
CA ILE A 7 12.51 22.47 32.92
C ILE A 7 12.53 23.96 33.29
N ASN A 8 13.57 24.67 32.86
CA ASN A 8 13.72 26.12 33.03
C ASN A 8 12.81 26.87 32.06
N ALA A 9 12.04 27.83 32.57
CA ALA A 9 11.30 28.81 31.77
C ALA A 9 12.12 30.10 31.61
N ILE A 10 12.33 30.53 30.36
CA ILE A 10 12.96 31.79 29.99
C ILE A 10 11.85 32.85 29.87
N GLY A 11 11.92 33.89 30.70
CA GLY A 11 11.03 35.05 30.64
C GLY A 11 11.50 36.06 29.60
N LEU A 12 10.55 36.68 28.87
CA LEU A 12 10.80 37.80 27.99
C LEU A 12 9.96 38.99 28.46
N ALA A 13 10.65 40.04 28.92
CA ALA A 13 10.05 41.29 29.38
C ALA A 13 9.77 42.23 28.20
N ILE A 14 8.56 42.76 28.11
CA ILE A 14 8.20 43.81 27.14
C ILE A 14 8.01 45.13 27.90
N MET A 15 8.83 46.11 27.51
CA MET A 15 8.93 47.45 28.09
C MET A 15 7.78 48.32 27.57
N LEU A 16 7.00 48.93 28.48
CA LEU A 16 5.96 49.92 28.19
C LEU A 16 6.57 51.32 28.11
N ALA A 17 6.31 52.05 27.01
CA ALA A 17 6.54 53.49 26.91
C ALA A 17 5.19 54.21 26.81
N VAL A 18 4.95 55.16 27.73
CA VAL A 18 3.75 56.01 27.81
C VAL A 18 4.16 57.46 27.54
N THR A 19 3.40 58.17 26.71
CA THR A 19 3.33 59.65 26.67
C THR A 19 1.98 60.04 26.03
N GLY A 20 0.94 60.45 26.78
CA GLY A 20 0.47 61.85 27.01
C GLY A 20 -0.37 62.39 25.82
N CYS A 21 -1.52 63.06 25.88
CA CYS A 21 -2.39 63.72 26.89
C CYS A 21 -3.83 63.86 26.30
N GLY A 22 -4.89 63.92 27.12
CA GLY A 22 -6.24 64.37 26.69
C GLY A 22 -7.40 63.79 27.51
N ASN A 23 -8.33 64.65 27.96
CA ASN A 23 -9.33 64.41 29.03
C ASN A 23 -10.67 63.74 28.59
N ILE A 24 -11.16 62.81 29.45
CA ILE A 24 -12.53 62.56 29.99
C ILE A 24 -13.75 62.48 29.03
N VAL A 25 -14.46 61.33 29.02
CA VAL A 25 -15.86 61.07 29.54
C VAL A 25 -16.23 59.60 29.22
N ASP A 26 -16.88 58.93 30.19
CA ASP A 26 -17.28 57.52 30.24
C ASP A 26 -18.14 57.00 29.06
N SER A 27 -17.85 55.76 28.62
CA SER A 27 -18.89 54.79 28.29
C SER A 27 -18.35 53.37 28.47
N GLU A 28 -18.92 52.60 29.41
CA GLU A 28 -18.70 51.16 29.50
C GLU A 28 -19.26 50.47 28.25
N VAL A 29 -18.41 49.85 27.44
CA VAL A 29 -18.80 48.81 26.50
C VAL A 29 -17.79 47.67 26.63
N HIS A 30 -18.27 46.55 27.16
CA HIS A 30 -17.53 45.32 27.37
C HIS A 30 -17.34 44.61 26.02
N THR A 31 -16.16 44.73 25.41
CA THR A 31 -15.80 43.99 24.18
C THR A 31 -14.89 42.82 24.53
N ASN A 32 -15.44 41.62 24.58
CA ASN A 32 -14.68 40.37 24.54
C ASN A 32 -14.29 40.08 23.08
N GLU A 33 -13.10 40.53 22.67
CA GLU A 33 -12.46 40.05 21.45
C GLU A 33 -11.76 38.71 21.75
N LYS A 34 -12.42 37.61 21.38
CA LYS A 34 -11.77 36.31 21.21
C LYS A 34 -11.15 36.31 19.81
N ILE A 35 -9.88 36.69 19.72
CA ILE A 35 -9.05 36.47 18.52
C ILE A 35 -8.84 34.95 18.42
N ILE A 36 -9.60 34.31 17.53
CA ILE A 36 -9.37 32.93 17.11
C ILE A 36 -8.27 32.99 16.06
N SER A 37 -7.08 32.54 16.42
CA SER A 37 -6.03 32.26 15.45
C SER A 37 -6.40 30.99 14.70
N ASP A 38 -6.79 31.13 13.43
CA ASP A 38 -6.88 30.03 12.48
C ASP A 38 -5.49 29.40 12.29
N THR A 39 -5.36 28.17 12.77
CA THR A 39 -4.42 27.20 12.21
C THR A 39 -5.08 25.84 12.38
N ALA A 40 -6.05 25.57 11.50
CA ALA A 40 -6.48 24.20 11.27
C ALA A 40 -5.32 23.47 10.58
N LYS A 41 -4.64 22.62 11.33
CA LYS A 41 -3.99 21.45 10.74
C LYS A 41 -5.15 20.52 10.38
N GLU A 42 -5.40 20.35 9.09
CA GLU A 42 -6.09 19.15 8.61
C GLU A 42 -5.20 17.96 8.98
N GLU A 43 -5.47 17.37 10.15
CA GLU A 43 -5.29 15.93 10.28
C GLU A 43 -6.33 15.31 9.36
N THR A 44 -5.87 14.80 8.23
CA THR A 44 -6.60 13.79 7.49
C THR A 44 -6.77 12.60 8.43
N GLU A 45 -7.92 12.53 9.11
CA GLU A 45 -8.42 11.29 9.69
C GLU A 45 -8.55 10.32 8.51
N GLU A 46 -7.60 9.40 8.41
CA GLU A 46 -7.76 8.17 7.65
C GLU A 46 -8.99 7.50 8.26
N VAL A 47 -10.12 7.56 7.55
CA VAL A 47 -11.32 6.80 7.92
C VAL A 47 -10.90 5.34 7.77
N THR A 48 -10.44 4.75 8.87
CA THR A 48 -10.34 3.30 9.00
C THR A 48 -11.76 2.79 8.82
N GLU A 49 -11.98 2.00 7.78
CA GLU A 49 -13.27 1.35 7.63
C GLU A 49 -13.49 0.45 8.86
N ASN A 50 -14.75 0.21 9.18
CA ASN A 50 -15.01 -0.72 10.25
C ASN A 50 -14.75 -2.11 9.69
N SER A 51 -13.77 -2.84 10.23
CA SER A 51 -13.37 -4.16 9.70
C SER A 51 -14.54 -5.12 9.49
N ASP A 52 -15.59 -5.04 10.33
CA ASP A 52 -16.80 -5.84 10.17
C ASP A 52 -17.59 -5.49 8.90
N GLU A 53 -17.64 -4.21 8.52
CA GLU A 53 -18.31 -3.71 7.31
C GLU A 53 -17.54 -4.08 6.04
N ALA A 54 -16.20 -3.99 6.07
CA ALA A 54 -15.34 -4.41 4.97
C ALA A 54 -15.49 -5.92 4.69
N VAL A 55 -15.51 -6.75 5.74
CA VAL A 55 -15.75 -8.19 5.62
C VAL A 55 -17.11 -8.48 4.97
N ASP A 56 -18.18 -7.82 5.45
CA ASP A 56 -19.53 -7.97 4.91
C ASP A 56 -19.63 -7.60 3.43
N LEU A 57 -18.91 -6.55 2.98
CA LEU A 57 -18.87 -6.14 1.58
C LEU A 57 -18.15 -7.17 0.70
N LEU A 58 -17.00 -7.66 1.16
CA LEU A 58 -16.24 -8.70 0.45
C LEU A 58 -17.04 -10.02 0.35
N ASP A 59 -17.80 -10.38 1.38
CA ASP A 59 -18.70 -11.54 1.35
C ASP A 59 -19.87 -11.35 0.38
N GLN A 60 -20.46 -10.15 0.32
CA GLN A 60 -21.49 -9.81 -0.66
C GLN A 60 -20.95 -9.88 -2.10
N PHE A 61 -19.70 -9.47 -2.34
CA PHE A 61 -19.06 -9.63 -3.65
C PHE A 61 -18.88 -11.11 -3.98
N ALA A 62 -18.36 -11.92 -3.05
CA ALA A 62 -18.17 -13.36 -3.22
C ALA A 62 -19.50 -14.11 -3.46
N ALA A 63 -20.61 -13.61 -2.91
CA ALA A 63 -21.96 -14.09 -3.17
C ALA A 63 -22.56 -13.59 -4.51
N GLY A 64 -21.89 -12.67 -5.21
CA GLY A 64 -22.32 -12.07 -6.48
C GLY A 64 -23.41 -11.01 -6.34
N GLU A 65 -23.59 -10.46 -5.14
CA GLU A 65 -24.63 -9.48 -4.84
C GLU A 65 -24.21 -8.07 -5.28
N ILE A 66 -22.95 -7.72 -5.05
CA ILE A 66 -22.35 -6.42 -5.42
C ILE A 66 -21.24 -6.58 -6.46
N GLU A 67 -20.77 -5.44 -6.97
CA GLU A 67 -19.70 -5.33 -7.96
C GLU A 67 -18.38 -4.90 -7.28
N ALA A 68 -17.26 -5.29 -7.88
CA ALA A 68 -15.94 -4.74 -7.60
C ALA A 68 -15.55 -3.74 -8.70
N GLY A 69 -14.82 -2.70 -8.33
CA GLY A 69 -14.31 -1.68 -9.25
C GLY A 69 -12.78 -1.63 -9.33
N TYR A 70 -12.27 -0.82 -10.25
CA TYR A 70 -10.85 -0.50 -10.36
C TYR A 70 -10.60 0.96 -9.97
N TYR A 71 -9.47 1.26 -9.33
CA TYR A 71 -9.17 2.61 -8.86
C TYR A 71 -9.00 3.65 -9.99
N ASP A 72 -8.41 3.24 -11.11
CA ASP A 72 -8.07 4.12 -12.23
C ASP A 72 -9.07 4.03 -13.41
N SER A 73 -10.25 3.46 -13.18
CA SER A 73 -11.22 3.14 -14.24
C SER A 73 -12.66 3.14 -13.72
N ASP A 74 -13.61 3.52 -14.58
CA ASP A 74 -15.06 3.38 -14.32
C ASP A 74 -15.57 1.95 -14.57
N TYR A 75 -14.67 1.00 -14.84
CA TYR A 75 -15.01 -0.40 -15.06
C TYR A 75 -15.29 -1.11 -13.74
N ASN A 76 -16.45 -1.75 -13.67
CA ASN A 76 -16.85 -2.62 -12.57
C ASN A 76 -17.21 -4.01 -13.11
N PHE A 77 -17.12 -5.02 -12.25
CA PHE A 77 -17.45 -6.40 -12.59
C PHE A 77 -18.07 -7.12 -11.38
N LYS A 78 -18.84 -8.17 -11.67
CA LYS A 78 -19.32 -9.15 -10.69
C LYS A 78 -18.48 -10.40 -10.73
N ILE A 79 -18.48 -11.17 -9.64
CA ILE A 79 -17.89 -12.51 -9.64
C ILE A 79 -18.47 -13.42 -10.75
N THR A 80 -19.74 -13.21 -11.14
CA THR A 80 -20.39 -13.97 -12.23
C THR A 80 -19.87 -13.62 -13.62
N ASP A 81 -19.13 -12.53 -13.76
CA ASP A 81 -18.46 -12.16 -15.02
C ASP A 81 -17.14 -12.92 -15.19
N LEU A 82 -16.63 -13.54 -14.12
CA LEU A 82 -15.44 -14.37 -14.14
C LEU A 82 -15.77 -15.81 -14.54
N ASN A 83 -14.81 -16.49 -15.15
CA ASN A 83 -14.93 -17.93 -15.39
C ASN A 83 -14.80 -18.67 -14.06
N MET A 84 -15.90 -19.22 -13.52
CA MET A 84 -15.87 -19.98 -12.26
C MET A 84 -15.83 -21.49 -12.47
N ASN A 85 -15.58 -21.97 -13.70
CA ASN A 85 -15.52 -23.40 -14.01
C ASN A 85 -14.15 -23.98 -13.65
N PRO A 86 -14.00 -24.76 -12.56
CA PRO A 86 -12.68 -25.23 -12.09
C PRO A 86 -11.99 -26.21 -13.07
N GLU A 87 -12.66 -26.68 -14.11
CA GLU A 87 -12.08 -27.52 -15.16
C GLU A 87 -11.34 -26.71 -16.24
N GLU A 88 -11.48 -25.39 -16.25
CA GLU A 88 -10.87 -24.48 -17.23
C GLU A 88 -9.60 -23.82 -16.67
N TRP A 89 -8.66 -23.50 -17.54
CA TRP A 89 -7.33 -23.00 -17.14
C TRP A 89 -7.37 -21.55 -16.66
N ASP A 90 -8.34 -20.77 -17.11
CA ASP A 90 -8.60 -19.38 -16.77
C ASP A 90 -9.67 -19.24 -15.67
N ALA A 91 -9.92 -20.33 -14.93
CA ALA A 91 -10.89 -20.37 -13.87
C ALA A 91 -10.46 -19.55 -12.64
N TYR A 92 -11.43 -18.85 -12.06
CA TYR A 92 -11.35 -18.17 -10.78
C TYR A 92 -12.06 -18.97 -9.68
N SER A 93 -11.62 -18.75 -8.44
CA SER A 93 -12.30 -19.25 -7.24
C SER A 93 -12.06 -18.31 -6.06
N VAL A 94 -13.00 -18.28 -5.13
CA VAL A 94 -12.84 -17.54 -3.87
C VAL A 94 -11.77 -18.26 -3.03
N GLY A 95 -10.74 -17.51 -2.64
CA GLY A 95 -9.62 -17.97 -1.83
C GLY A 95 -9.69 -17.51 -0.38
N ASP A 96 -8.52 -17.49 0.25
CA ASP A 96 -8.36 -17.07 1.65
C ASP A 96 -8.41 -15.54 1.79
N ARG A 97 -8.41 -15.07 3.03
CA ARG A 97 -8.29 -13.66 3.39
C ARG A 97 -6.95 -13.37 4.02
N ARG A 98 -6.38 -12.20 3.75
CA ARG A 98 -5.08 -11.77 4.27
C ARG A 98 -4.97 -10.24 4.22
N ASP A 99 -4.37 -9.66 5.25
CA ASP A 99 -3.86 -8.28 5.24
C ASP A 99 -2.68 -8.18 4.25
N LEU A 100 -2.99 -7.92 2.98
CA LEU A 100 -2.06 -7.82 1.86
C LEU A 100 -1.50 -6.41 1.70
N ASP A 101 -2.24 -5.41 2.14
CA ASP A 101 -1.81 -4.02 2.06
C ASP A 101 -1.22 -3.43 3.35
N ASN A 102 -1.12 -4.19 4.43
CA ASN A 102 -0.49 -3.80 5.70
C ASN A 102 -1.24 -2.68 6.46
N ASP A 103 -2.56 -2.54 6.28
CA ASP A 103 -3.38 -1.61 7.07
C ASP A 103 -4.11 -2.26 8.26
N GLY A 104 -4.13 -3.59 8.31
CA GLY A 104 -4.73 -4.39 9.39
C GLY A 104 -6.15 -4.89 9.10
N GLU A 105 -6.70 -4.59 7.93
CA GLU A 105 -7.91 -5.23 7.38
C GLU A 105 -7.50 -6.46 6.54
N GLU A 106 -8.44 -7.38 6.28
CA GLU A 106 -8.13 -8.57 5.48
C GLU A 106 -8.81 -8.53 4.11
N GLU A 107 -7.99 -8.36 3.08
CA GLU A 107 -8.36 -8.43 1.67
C GLU A 107 -8.78 -9.84 1.26
N LEU A 108 -9.69 -9.91 0.29
CA LEU A 108 -10.14 -11.15 -0.31
C LEU A 108 -9.21 -11.55 -1.48
N ILE A 109 -8.69 -12.77 -1.41
CA ILE A 109 -7.96 -13.37 -2.53
C ILE A 109 -8.94 -14.08 -3.45
N MET A 110 -9.00 -13.65 -4.71
CA MET A 110 -9.61 -14.41 -5.80
C MET A 110 -8.51 -15.20 -6.51
N ASN A 111 -8.39 -16.49 -6.22
CA ASN A 111 -7.47 -17.37 -6.93
C ASN A 111 -7.86 -17.40 -8.41
N GLY A 112 -6.89 -17.36 -9.30
CA GLY A 112 -7.16 -17.33 -10.73
C GLY A 112 -5.92 -17.42 -11.60
N PRO A 113 -6.07 -17.28 -12.92
CA PRO A 113 -4.95 -17.22 -13.85
C PRO A 113 -3.97 -16.12 -13.45
N TYR A 114 -2.67 -16.40 -13.62
CA TYR A 114 -1.59 -15.46 -13.37
C TYR A 114 -1.54 -14.89 -11.94
N GLY A 115 -2.01 -15.65 -10.94
CA GLY A 115 -2.04 -15.20 -9.54
C GLY A 115 -3.38 -14.63 -9.09
N GLY A 116 -4.31 -14.42 -10.03
CA GLY A 116 -5.66 -13.98 -9.74
C GLY A 116 -5.79 -12.49 -9.44
N MET A 117 -6.67 -12.15 -8.50
CA MET A 117 -6.97 -10.76 -8.10
C MET A 117 -7.07 -10.68 -6.57
N TYR A 118 -6.58 -9.58 -6.00
CA TYR A 118 -6.70 -9.26 -4.58
C TYR A 118 -7.64 -8.08 -4.43
N LEU A 119 -8.66 -8.22 -3.59
CA LEU A 119 -9.77 -7.27 -3.45
C LEU A 119 -9.78 -6.67 -2.05
N ASP A 120 -9.88 -5.36 -2.02
CA ASP A 120 -9.90 -4.54 -0.83
C ASP A 120 -11.21 -3.74 -0.77
N VAL A 121 -11.52 -3.11 0.37
CA VAL A 121 -12.66 -2.20 0.52
C VAL A 121 -12.18 -0.78 0.74
N LYS A 122 -12.66 0.13 -0.12
CA LYS A 122 -12.38 1.54 0.00
C LYS A 122 -13.60 2.40 -0.25
N ASP A 123 -13.85 3.30 0.70
CA ASP A 123 -15.01 4.19 0.75
C ASP A 123 -16.34 3.43 0.58
N GLY A 124 -16.47 2.28 1.26
CA GLY A 124 -17.63 1.40 1.26
C GLY A 124 -17.86 0.66 -0.06
N LYS A 125 -16.80 0.44 -0.85
CA LYS A 125 -16.84 -0.26 -2.13
C LYS A 125 -15.74 -1.30 -2.23
N VAL A 126 -16.04 -2.44 -2.85
CA VAL A 126 -15.03 -3.43 -3.18
C VAL A 126 -14.22 -2.95 -4.38
N MET A 127 -12.89 -2.94 -4.24
CA MET A 127 -11.94 -2.43 -5.21
C MET A 127 -10.82 -3.45 -5.46
N VAL A 128 -10.30 -3.50 -6.69
CA VAL A 128 -9.13 -4.31 -7.02
C VAL A 128 -7.86 -3.63 -6.48
N LEU A 129 -7.22 -4.25 -5.49
CA LEU A 129 -5.93 -3.82 -4.94
C LEU A 129 -4.79 -4.16 -5.91
N ALA A 130 -4.76 -5.40 -6.40
CA ALA A 130 -3.77 -5.90 -7.34
C ALA A 130 -4.32 -7.06 -8.17
N GLU A 131 -3.80 -7.24 -9.38
CA GLU A 131 -4.16 -8.34 -10.28
C GLU A 131 -2.96 -8.84 -11.10
N GLY A 132 -3.03 -10.10 -11.55
CA GLY A 132 -2.06 -10.67 -12.49
C GLY A 132 -2.05 -9.96 -13.85
N GLU A 133 -0.90 -9.89 -14.51
CA GLU A 133 -0.70 -9.07 -15.72
C GLU A 133 -0.76 -9.88 -17.04
N GLY A 134 -1.32 -11.09 -17.00
CA GLY A 134 -1.51 -11.94 -18.17
C GLY A 134 -0.30 -12.83 -18.50
N SER A 135 -0.12 -13.15 -19.79
CA SER A 135 0.73 -14.27 -20.27
C SER A 135 2.19 -14.30 -19.81
N ALA A 136 2.70 -13.20 -19.26
CA ALA A 136 4.06 -13.11 -18.78
C ALA A 136 4.22 -12.50 -17.39
N GLY A 137 3.13 -12.15 -16.71
CA GLY A 137 3.17 -11.53 -15.39
C GLY A 137 2.34 -12.33 -14.41
N GLU A 138 2.99 -13.18 -13.61
CA GLU A 138 2.35 -13.88 -12.50
C GLU A 138 2.41 -13.01 -11.24
N MET A 139 1.31 -12.99 -10.49
CA MET A 139 1.22 -12.31 -9.20
C MET A 139 1.25 -13.30 -8.03
N THR A 140 1.97 -12.96 -6.99
CA THR A 140 1.94 -13.66 -5.69
C THR A 140 2.14 -12.63 -4.56
N PHE A 141 2.18 -13.08 -3.32
CA PHE A 141 2.61 -12.24 -2.19
C PHE A 141 3.58 -13.00 -1.29
N VAL A 142 4.41 -12.25 -0.56
CA VAL A 142 5.41 -12.81 0.37
C VAL A 142 5.51 -12.00 1.66
N ASP A 143 5.77 -12.69 2.76
CA ASP A 143 6.19 -12.09 4.03
C ASP A 143 7.70 -11.80 3.98
N TYR A 144 8.08 -10.53 3.85
CA TYR A 144 9.49 -10.11 3.80
C TYR A 144 9.73 -8.79 4.55
N GLU A 145 10.79 -8.74 5.35
CA GLU A 145 11.15 -7.58 6.18
C GLU A 145 10.00 -7.10 7.10
N ASN A 146 9.24 -8.05 7.67
CA ASN A 146 8.06 -7.82 8.53
C ASN A 146 6.94 -7.03 7.84
N ALA A 147 6.72 -7.28 6.56
CA ALA A 147 5.62 -6.73 5.79
C ALA A 147 5.18 -7.74 4.72
N ILE A 148 3.94 -7.61 4.27
CA ILE A 148 3.47 -8.26 3.06
C ILE A 148 3.89 -7.42 1.84
N TRP A 149 4.43 -8.11 0.86
CA TRP A 149 4.78 -7.57 -0.45
C TRP A 149 4.00 -8.32 -1.52
N ILE A 150 3.31 -7.59 -2.39
CA ILE A 150 2.74 -8.14 -3.61
C ILE A 150 3.86 -8.18 -4.66
N VAL A 151 4.04 -9.33 -5.30
CA VAL A 151 5.14 -9.59 -6.23
C VAL A 151 4.57 -9.86 -7.61
N HIS A 152 4.90 -8.99 -8.56
CA HIS A 152 4.65 -9.21 -9.98
C HIS A 152 5.92 -9.81 -10.62
N SER A 153 5.77 -11.00 -11.18
CA SER A 153 6.88 -11.82 -11.68
C SER A 153 6.79 -12.00 -13.18
N ASP A 154 7.84 -11.60 -13.90
CA ASP A 154 8.05 -11.92 -15.30
C ASP A 154 9.30 -12.78 -15.46
N THR A 155 9.08 -14.09 -15.50
CA THR A 155 10.12 -15.11 -15.61
C THR A 155 9.95 -15.99 -16.84
N SER A 156 8.95 -15.72 -17.68
CA SER A 156 8.65 -16.51 -18.88
C SER A 156 9.25 -15.89 -20.15
N HIS A 157 9.70 -14.63 -20.10
CA HIS A 157 10.39 -14.00 -21.22
C HIS A 157 11.86 -14.44 -21.33
N THR A 158 12.26 -14.75 -22.57
CA THR A 158 13.67 -15.01 -22.89
C THR A 158 14.55 -13.81 -22.58
N GLY A 159 15.69 -14.08 -21.95
CA GLY A 159 16.76 -13.16 -21.66
C GLY A 159 16.60 -12.39 -20.34
N ARG A 160 15.53 -12.62 -19.58
CA ARG A 160 15.34 -11.96 -18.28
C ARG A 160 14.50 -12.76 -17.28
N MET A 161 14.75 -12.47 -16.01
CA MET A 161 13.83 -12.73 -14.90
C MET A 161 13.65 -11.42 -14.15
N LEU A 162 12.41 -11.04 -13.91
CA LEU A 162 12.04 -9.83 -13.18
C LEU A 162 11.05 -10.19 -12.08
N TYR A 163 11.32 -9.70 -10.88
CA TYR A 163 10.41 -9.72 -9.75
C TYR A 163 10.27 -8.29 -9.25
N ASN A 164 9.09 -7.71 -9.37
CA ASN A 164 8.76 -6.39 -8.89
C ASN A 164 7.94 -6.51 -7.60
N PHE A 165 8.49 -6.01 -6.51
CA PHE A 165 7.90 -6.09 -5.17
C PHE A 165 7.27 -4.75 -4.84
N LYS A 166 5.97 -4.74 -4.57
CA LYS A 166 5.21 -3.56 -4.14
C LYS A 166 4.70 -3.77 -2.72
N LYS A 167 5.01 -2.80 -1.86
CA LYS A 167 4.44 -2.72 -0.52
C LYS A 167 3.38 -1.64 -0.52
N TYR A 168 2.17 -2.04 -0.14
CA TYR A 168 1.05 -1.13 0.02
C TYR A 168 0.94 -0.69 1.49
N LYS A 169 0.13 0.34 1.72
CA LYS A 169 -0.39 0.74 3.03
C LYS A 169 -1.80 1.30 2.84
N GLY A 170 -2.78 0.44 3.01
CA GLY A 170 -4.17 0.70 2.66
C GLY A 170 -4.40 0.73 1.14
N ALA A 171 -5.68 0.65 0.78
CA ALA A 171 -6.26 0.85 -0.54
C ALA A 171 -5.41 1.67 -1.53
N ASN A 172 -4.83 0.99 -2.52
CA ASN A 172 -4.14 1.57 -3.69
C ASN A 172 -3.01 2.57 -3.36
N ASN A 173 -2.32 2.39 -2.23
CA ASN A 173 -1.26 3.29 -1.81
C ASN A 173 0.09 2.55 -1.68
N ILE A 174 0.88 2.57 -2.74
CA ILE A 174 2.23 1.99 -2.75
C ILE A 174 3.19 2.89 -1.96
N ILE A 175 3.79 2.35 -0.91
CA ILE A 175 4.69 3.09 -0.01
C ILE A 175 6.18 2.67 -0.12
N ASP A 176 6.46 1.50 -0.71
CA ASP A 176 7.81 1.08 -1.09
C ASP A 176 7.72 0.13 -2.29
N GLU A 177 8.74 0.15 -3.13
CA GLU A 177 8.83 -0.66 -4.33
C GLU A 177 10.30 -1.00 -4.62
N PHE A 178 10.56 -2.25 -4.99
CA PHE A 178 11.88 -2.63 -5.49
C PHE A 178 11.85 -3.80 -6.45
N ASP A 179 12.91 -3.90 -7.25
CA ASP A 179 13.12 -5.03 -8.15
C ASP A 179 14.18 -5.99 -7.62
N LEU A 180 14.00 -7.27 -7.93
CA LEU A 180 15.03 -8.30 -8.01
C LEU A 180 15.03 -8.84 -9.44
N SER A 181 16.16 -8.76 -10.15
CA SER A 181 16.19 -9.18 -11.55
C SER A 181 17.51 -9.81 -11.98
N ALA A 182 17.41 -10.61 -13.03
CA ALA A 182 18.54 -11.13 -13.79
C ALA A 182 18.32 -10.82 -15.28
N GLU A 183 19.31 -10.23 -15.93
CA GLU A 183 19.32 -9.94 -17.37
C GLU A 183 20.46 -10.69 -18.05
N TYR A 184 20.12 -11.40 -19.12
CA TYR A 184 20.98 -12.38 -19.78
C TYR A 184 20.63 -12.54 -21.26
N TYR A 185 20.24 -11.43 -21.91
CA TYR A 185 19.86 -11.37 -23.33
C TYR A 185 20.95 -11.87 -24.30
N ASP A 186 22.22 -11.85 -23.89
CA ASP A 186 23.36 -12.32 -24.68
C ASP A 186 23.56 -13.85 -24.61
N LYS A 187 22.80 -14.55 -23.76
CA LYS A 187 22.96 -15.99 -23.52
C LYS A 187 22.21 -16.81 -24.54
N LYS A 188 22.97 -17.63 -25.28
CA LYS A 188 22.43 -18.55 -26.30
C LYS A 188 21.45 -19.59 -25.78
N LYS A 189 21.54 -19.92 -24.48
CA LYS A 189 20.73 -20.99 -23.86
C LYS A 189 19.57 -20.45 -23.02
N ASP A 190 19.37 -19.13 -22.96
CA ASP A 190 18.35 -18.53 -22.12
C ASP A 190 18.50 -18.89 -20.63
N ILE A 191 19.75 -19.00 -20.18
CA ILE A 191 20.13 -19.34 -18.81
C ILE A 191 21.17 -18.31 -18.39
N TYR A 192 20.94 -17.64 -17.26
CA TYR A 192 21.90 -16.72 -16.69
C TYR A 192 23.15 -17.46 -16.17
N ASP A 193 24.27 -16.74 -16.12
CA ASP A 193 25.50 -17.22 -15.49
C ASP A 193 26.16 -16.07 -14.71
N GLU A 194 27.33 -16.32 -14.14
CA GLU A 194 28.09 -15.34 -13.35
C GLU A 194 28.51 -14.07 -14.12
N THR A 195 28.35 -14.05 -15.45
CA THR A 195 28.60 -12.87 -16.30
C THR A 195 27.32 -12.14 -16.73
N SER A 196 26.14 -12.64 -16.32
CA SER A 196 24.87 -11.94 -16.45
C SER A 196 24.77 -10.74 -15.50
N THR A 197 23.82 -9.85 -15.76
CA THR A 197 23.58 -8.69 -14.90
C THR A 197 22.50 -9.02 -13.88
N PHE A 198 22.78 -8.81 -12.60
CA PHE A 198 21.81 -9.03 -11.53
C PHE A 198 21.59 -7.74 -10.76
N THR A 199 20.34 -7.42 -10.45
CA THR A 199 19.97 -6.18 -9.77
C THR A 199 19.07 -6.47 -8.58
N TYR A 200 19.29 -5.78 -7.46
CA TYR A 200 18.41 -5.75 -6.30
C TYR A 200 18.32 -4.33 -5.77
N ARG A 201 17.10 -3.79 -5.59
CA ARG A 201 16.87 -2.40 -5.13
C ARG A 201 17.69 -1.38 -5.94
N ASN A 202 17.68 -1.52 -7.28
CA ASN A 202 18.44 -0.69 -8.23
C ASN A 202 19.97 -0.73 -8.07
N GLN A 203 20.51 -1.75 -7.40
CA GLN A 203 21.95 -1.95 -7.24
C GLN A 203 22.38 -3.26 -7.89
N THR A 204 23.50 -3.22 -8.62
CA THR A 204 24.11 -4.44 -9.15
C THR A 204 24.59 -5.34 -8.02
N ILE A 205 24.25 -6.62 -8.09
CA ILE A 205 24.64 -7.66 -7.14
C ILE A 205 25.31 -8.83 -7.87
N THR A 206 25.86 -9.78 -7.11
CA THR A 206 26.40 -11.03 -7.66
C THR A 206 25.28 -12.05 -7.93
N MET A 207 25.54 -13.02 -8.81
CA MET A 207 24.66 -14.18 -9.03
C MET A 207 24.36 -14.91 -7.71
N GLU A 208 25.38 -15.16 -6.88
CA GLU A 208 25.21 -15.81 -5.57
C GLU A 208 24.25 -15.03 -4.67
N LYS A 209 24.34 -13.69 -4.65
CA LYS A 209 23.44 -12.85 -3.86
C LYS A 209 22.02 -12.87 -4.44
N PHE A 210 21.87 -12.89 -5.77
CA PHE A 210 20.58 -12.99 -6.43
C PHE A 210 19.88 -14.30 -6.09
N GLU A 211 20.57 -15.44 -6.24
CA GLU A 211 20.02 -16.76 -5.93
C GLU A 211 19.66 -16.89 -4.46
N LYS A 212 20.51 -16.37 -3.55
CA LYS A 212 20.19 -16.32 -2.13
C LYS A 212 18.92 -15.50 -1.85
N LEU A 213 18.79 -14.31 -2.44
CA LEU A 213 17.61 -13.46 -2.25
C LEU A 213 16.35 -14.13 -2.82
N ARG A 214 16.45 -14.76 -3.99
CA ARG A 214 15.32 -15.47 -4.61
C ARG A 214 14.83 -16.62 -3.71
N SER A 215 15.75 -17.41 -3.18
CA SER A 215 15.45 -18.49 -2.25
C SER A 215 14.88 -17.97 -0.93
N GLU A 216 15.47 -16.92 -0.36
CA GLU A 216 15.08 -16.34 0.93
C GLU A 216 13.70 -15.66 0.89
N ILE A 217 13.40 -14.92 -0.18
CA ILE A 217 12.19 -14.11 -0.29
C ILE A 217 11.04 -14.90 -0.90
N LEU A 218 11.31 -15.64 -1.99
CA LEU A 218 10.26 -16.29 -2.80
C LEU A 218 10.16 -17.79 -2.54
N GLY A 219 11.12 -18.39 -1.82
CA GLY A 219 11.17 -19.84 -1.62
C GLY A 219 11.49 -20.64 -2.89
N ILE A 220 12.09 -20.00 -3.90
CA ILE A 220 12.40 -20.60 -5.20
C ILE A 220 13.91 -20.92 -5.27
N GLU A 221 14.25 -22.19 -5.47
CA GLU A 221 15.64 -22.67 -5.68
C GLU A 221 16.17 -22.41 -7.10
#